data_AF-A0A1Y1HNC5-F1
#
_entry.id   AF-A0A1Y1HNC5-F1
#
_cell.length_a   1.000
_cell.length_b   1.000
_cell.length_c   1.000
_cell.angle_alpha   90.00
_cell.angle_beta   90.00
_cell.angle_gamma   90.00
#
_symmetry.space_group_name_H-M   'P 1'
#
loop_
_entity.id
_entity.type
_entity.pdbx_description
1 polymer ?
#
loop_
_entity_poly.entity_id
_entity_poly.type
_entity_poly.pdbx_seq_one_letter_code
_entity_poly.pdbx_strand_id
1 'polypeptide(L)'
;MSNSPPLIVSATVRSFKTAVQLAQSVHPRFVFRRETDNPRMIWKASIDLSRPAVPSQGNLDAYDGYVTYLIVQAVAGNRDVLSGEIADMRKMVEKRYQSYHSDDPLDLGEALWLAHWSGDREAWSRTISSRSVQTLEQLWQLGYFRQPAPLRLAFREFGATIGVQVNPAAPREVWEPRVAELHAFWLERLYTRDRDITPVMFCTSLNPGVFRKGYIVDLQQMS
;
A
#
# COMPACT_ATOMS: atom_id res chain seq x y z
N MET A 1 -3.50 -21.94 -39.41
CA MET A 1 -3.25 -22.33 -38.00
C MET A 1 -3.05 -21.05 -37.22
N SER A 2 -3.97 -20.75 -36.30
CA SER A 2 -4.01 -19.49 -35.55
C SER A 2 -3.05 -19.58 -34.36
N ASN A 3 -2.02 -18.74 -34.34
CA ASN A 3 -1.15 -18.55 -33.17
C ASN A 3 -1.92 -17.77 -32.10
N SER A 4 -2.62 -18.51 -31.25
CA SER A 4 -3.15 -17.93 -30.00
C SER A 4 -2.00 -17.74 -29.02
N PRO A 5 -1.81 -16.55 -28.43
CA PRO A 5 -0.78 -16.32 -27.42
C PRO A 5 -1.07 -17.15 -26.16
N PRO A 6 -0.04 -17.48 -25.36
CA PRO A 6 -0.20 -18.31 -24.17
C PRO A 6 -1.20 -17.70 -23.19
N LEU A 7 -2.00 -18.57 -22.56
CA LEU A 7 -3.16 -18.25 -21.69
C LEU A 7 -2.88 -17.16 -20.65
N ILE A 8 -1.67 -17.12 -20.09
CA ILE A 8 -1.24 -16.13 -19.09
C ILE A 8 -1.28 -14.71 -19.67
N VAL A 9 -0.72 -14.49 -20.87
CA VAL A 9 -0.68 -13.17 -21.52
C VAL A 9 -2.09 -12.69 -21.91
N SER A 10 -2.95 -13.61 -22.37
CA SER A 10 -4.34 -13.26 -22.70
C SER A 10 -5.19 -12.89 -21.47
N ALA A 11 -4.92 -13.51 -20.32
CA ALA A 11 -5.57 -13.19 -19.06
C ALA A 11 -5.08 -11.83 -18.52
N THR A 12 -3.78 -11.54 -18.61
CA THR A 12 -3.20 -10.26 -18.19
C THR A 12 -3.73 -9.08 -19.01
N VAL A 13 -3.90 -9.26 -20.33
CA VAL A 13 -4.39 -8.21 -21.23
C VAL A 13 -5.87 -7.86 -20.98
N ARG A 14 -6.70 -8.88 -20.70
CA ARG A 14 -8.11 -8.67 -20.38
C ARG A 14 -8.27 -8.00 -19.01
N SER A 15 -7.47 -8.41 -18.04
CA SER A 15 -7.50 -7.88 -16.67
C SER A 15 -7.14 -6.39 -16.59
N PHE A 16 -6.16 -5.89 -17.36
CA PHE A 16 -5.80 -4.46 -17.27
C PHE A 16 -6.86 -3.55 -17.90
N LYS A 17 -7.48 -3.94 -19.03
CA LYS A 17 -8.56 -3.15 -19.64
C LYS A 17 -9.72 -2.97 -18.67
N THR A 18 -10.08 -4.04 -17.97
CA THR A 18 -11.10 -4.00 -16.92
C THR A 18 -10.67 -3.13 -15.74
N ALA A 19 -9.41 -3.20 -15.30
CA ALA A 19 -8.89 -2.33 -14.24
C ALA A 19 -8.98 -0.83 -14.61
N VAL A 20 -8.61 -0.48 -15.84
CA VAL A 20 -8.71 0.90 -16.35
C VAL A 20 -10.15 1.37 -16.40
N GLN A 21 -11.05 0.56 -16.99
CA GLN A 21 -12.47 0.89 -17.09
C GLN A 21 -13.11 1.05 -15.70
N LEU A 22 -12.76 0.16 -14.76
CA LEU A 22 -13.23 0.24 -13.39
C LEU A 22 -12.76 1.55 -12.75
N ALA A 23 -11.46 1.86 -12.80
CA ALA A 23 -10.91 3.08 -12.25
C ALA A 23 -11.59 4.34 -12.82
N GLN A 24 -11.73 4.44 -14.15
CA GLN A 24 -12.40 5.57 -14.80
C GLN A 24 -13.88 5.70 -14.41
N SER A 25 -14.57 4.57 -14.21
CA SER A 25 -15.99 4.57 -13.85
C SER A 25 -16.24 4.96 -12.39
N VAL A 26 -15.37 4.54 -11.48
CA VAL A 26 -15.56 4.76 -10.04
C VAL A 26 -14.89 6.03 -9.54
N HIS A 27 -13.78 6.46 -10.14
CA HIS A 27 -13.01 7.61 -9.65
C HIS A 27 -13.86 8.89 -9.46
N PRO A 28 -14.74 9.29 -10.40
CA PRO A 28 -15.58 10.49 -10.23
C PRO A 28 -16.61 10.36 -9.10
N ARG A 29 -16.88 9.14 -8.61
CA ARG A 29 -17.78 8.88 -7.47
C ARG A 29 -17.08 9.01 -6.12
N PHE A 30 -15.76 8.81 -6.11
CA PHE A 30 -14.92 8.93 -4.92
C PHE A 30 -14.21 10.28 -4.84
N VAL A 31 -13.94 10.94 -5.96
CA VAL A 31 -13.16 12.19 -6.03
C VAL A 31 -14.02 13.34 -6.58
N PHE A 32 -14.11 14.41 -5.80
CA PHE A 32 -14.90 15.61 -6.09
C PHE A 32 -13.98 16.83 -6.29
N ARG A 33 -14.53 17.88 -6.92
CA ARG A 33 -13.82 19.14 -7.19
C ARG A 33 -12.51 18.95 -7.99
N ARG A 34 -12.51 17.98 -8.91
CA ARG A 34 -11.38 17.59 -9.76
C ARG A 34 -10.80 18.76 -10.58
N GLU A 35 -11.68 19.64 -11.04
CA GLU A 35 -11.32 20.86 -11.79
C GLU A 35 -10.62 21.94 -10.95
N THR A 36 -10.48 21.74 -9.64
CA THR A 36 -9.80 22.70 -8.75
C THR A 36 -8.39 22.25 -8.41
N ASP A 37 -7.61 23.12 -7.77
CA ASP A 37 -6.32 22.76 -7.15
C ASP A 37 -6.48 21.98 -5.84
N ASN A 38 -7.72 21.77 -5.40
CA ASN A 38 -8.04 21.10 -4.15
C ASN A 38 -9.10 20.01 -4.34
N PRO A 39 -8.82 18.97 -5.15
CA PRO A 39 -9.66 17.79 -5.20
C PRO A 39 -9.78 17.17 -3.81
N ARG A 40 -10.94 16.58 -3.54
CA ARG A 40 -11.24 15.89 -2.29
C ARG A 40 -11.74 14.51 -2.59
N MET A 41 -11.39 13.54 -1.76
CA MET A 41 -11.93 12.20 -1.86
C MET A 41 -12.68 11.77 -0.60
N ILE A 42 -13.51 10.74 -0.78
CA ILE A 42 -14.16 10.01 0.30
C ILE A 42 -13.56 8.60 0.38
N TRP A 43 -13.56 8.04 1.58
CA TRP A 43 -13.06 6.71 1.87
C TRP A 43 -14.08 5.61 1.56
N LYS A 44 -15.37 5.87 1.79
CA LYS A 44 -16.45 4.88 1.57
C LYS A 44 -17.65 5.48 0.88
N ALA A 45 -18.13 4.78 -0.15
CA ALA A 45 -19.37 5.06 -0.85
C ALA A 45 -20.42 3.96 -0.60
N SER A 46 -21.68 4.27 -0.92
CA SER A 46 -22.77 3.29 -1.02
C SER A 46 -22.49 2.26 -2.13
N ILE A 47 -23.14 1.09 -2.08
CA ILE A 47 -22.92 -0.01 -3.03
C ILE A 47 -23.20 0.43 -4.48
N ASP A 48 -24.22 1.26 -4.70
CA ASP A 48 -24.57 1.83 -6.00
C ASP A 48 -23.76 3.09 -6.37
N LEU A 49 -22.80 3.47 -5.52
CA LEU A 49 -21.94 4.66 -5.65
C LEU A 49 -22.73 5.97 -5.76
N SER A 50 -23.98 6.01 -5.28
CA SER A 50 -24.85 7.18 -5.42
C SER A 50 -24.55 8.27 -4.38
N ARG A 51 -24.04 7.89 -3.21
CA ARG A 51 -23.75 8.79 -2.09
C ARG A 51 -22.53 8.35 -1.26
N PRO A 52 -21.83 9.28 -0.60
CA PRO A 52 -20.84 8.97 0.41
C PRO A 52 -21.49 8.19 1.57
N ALA A 53 -20.85 7.09 1.97
CA ALA A 53 -21.20 6.37 3.20
C ALA A 53 -20.39 6.90 4.39
N VAL A 54 -19.12 7.26 4.17
CA VAL A 54 -18.29 7.97 5.15
C VAL A 54 -17.66 9.17 4.45
N PRO A 55 -18.05 10.42 4.80
CA PRO A 55 -17.57 11.63 4.14
C PRO A 55 -16.23 12.10 4.71
N SER A 56 -15.35 11.17 5.07
CA SER A 56 -13.97 11.44 5.46
C SER A 56 -13.03 10.75 4.49
N GLN A 57 -11.76 11.10 4.60
CA GLN A 57 -10.68 10.47 3.87
C GLN A 57 -9.70 9.87 4.89
N GLY A 58 -9.23 8.66 4.61
CA GLY A 58 -8.12 8.04 5.33
C GLY A 58 -6.78 8.71 5.03
N ASN A 59 -5.80 8.44 5.90
CA ASN A 59 -4.49 9.08 5.87
C ASN A 59 -3.76 8.81 4.55
N LEU A 60 -3.85 7.56 4.07
CA LEU A 60 -3.13 7.06 2.91
C LEU A 60 -3.97 6.91 1.64
N ASP A 61 -5.29 7.13 1.67
CA ASP A 61 -6.18 6.82 0.54
C ASP A 61 -5.73 7.46 -0.80
N ALA A 62 -5.23 8.71 -0.76
CA ALA A 62 -4.76 9.38 -1.97
C ALA A 62 -3.41 8.83 -2.47
N TYR A 63 -2.56 8.36 -1.55
CA TYR A 63 -1.27 7.76 -1.85
C TYR A 63 -1.47 6.38 -2.48
N ASP A 64 -2.37 5.58 -1.91
CA ASP A 64 -2.77 4.30 -2.49
C ASP A 64 -3.39 4.51 -3.88
N GLY A 65 -4.38 5.39 -4.01
CA GLY A 65 -4.96 5.71 -5.32
C GLY A 65 -3.90 6.17 -6.34
N TYR A 66 -2.96 7.00 -5.92
CA TYR A 66 -1.86 7.45 -6.78
C TYR A 66 -0.95 6.30 -7.24
N VAL A 67 -0.43 5.51 -6.30
CA VAL A 67 0.48 4.39 -6.59
C VAL A 67 -0.24 3.30 -7.40
N THR A 68 -1.47 2.95 -7.03
CA THR A 68 -2.30 1.97 -7.74
C THR A 68 -2.54 2.39 -9.19
N TYR A 69 -2.90 3.65 -9.46
CA TYR A 69 -3.07 4.11 -10.84
C TYR A 69 -1.75 4.15 -11.62
N LEU A 70 -0.62 4.49 -10.99
CA LEU A 70 0.69 4.40 -11.63
C LEU A 70 1.06 2.96 -11.99
N ILE A 71 0.75 1.98 -11.12
CA ILE A 71 0.96 0.55 -11.41
C ILE A 71 0.08 0.12 -12.58
N VAL A 72 -1.21 0.47 -12.58
CA VAL A 72 -2.14 0.16 -13.69
C VAL A 72 -1.65 0.77 -15.00
N GLN A 73 -1.23 2.04 -14.98
CA GLN A 73 -0.69 2.73 -16.16
C GLN A 73 0.58 2.05 -16.69
N ALA A 74 1.50 1.67 -15.80
CA ALA A 74 2.73 0.98 -16.16
C ALA A 74 2.46 -0.39 -16.78
N VAL A 75 1.54 -1.18 -16.19
CA VAL A 75 1.15 -2.51 -16.68
C VAL A 75 0.38 -2.41 -18.01
N ALA A 76 -0.44 -1.37 -18.19
CA ALA A 76 -1.15 -1.13 -19.46
C ALA A 76 -0.20 -0.72 -20.61
N GLY A 77 1.04 -0.33 -20.30
CA GLY A 77 2.02 0.10 -21.31
C GLY A 77 1.62 1.37 -22.07
N ASN A 78 0.67 2.15 -21.54
CA ASN A 78 0.15 3.36 -22.17
C ASN A 78 0.11 4.50 -21.15
N ARG A 79 0.90 5.56 -21.39
CA ARG A 79 1.03 6.73 -20.50
C ARG A 79 -0.20 7.65 -20.48
N ASP A 80 -1.10 7.52 -21.44
CA ASP A 80 -2.28 8.38 -21.52
C ASP A 80 -3.44 7.85 -20.65
N VAL A 81 -3.40 6.54 -20.36
CA VAL A 81 -4.38 5.86 -19.50
C VAL A 81 -4.31 6.40 -18.08
N LEU A 82 -5.47 6.75 -17.51
CA LEU A 82 -5.65 7.29 -16.17
C LEU A 82 -4.91 8.62 -15.89
N SER A 83 -4.49 9.35 -16.92
CA SER A 83 -3.71 10.58 -16.76
C SER A 83 -4.41 11.63 -15.89
N GLY A 84 -5.72 11.84 -16.08
CA GLY A 84 -6.54 12.74 -15.26
C GLY A 84 -6.67 12.26 -13.81
N GLU A 85 -6.98 10.98 -13.62
CA GLU A 85 -7.12 10.37 -12.29
C GLU A 85 -5.81 10.39 -11.49
N ILE A 86 -4.68 10.17 -12.15
CA ILE A 86 -3.33 10.27 -11.57
C ILE A 86 -3.03 11.71 -11.18
N ALA A 87 -3.40 12.69 -12.02
CA ALA A 87 -3.20 14.10 -11.71
C ALA A 87 -4.03 14.54 -10.48
N ASP A 88 -5.28 14.07 -10.38
CA ASP A 88 -6.14 14.33 -9.23
C ASP A 88 -5.54 13.77 -7.93
N MET A 89 -5.07 12.51 -7.96
CA MET A 89 -4.42 11.89 -6.81
C MET A 89 -3.11 12.57 -6.44
N ARG A 90 -2.30 12.96 -7.43
CA ARG A 90 -1.04 13.70 -7.21
C ARG A 90 -1.28 15.03 -6.48
N LYS A 91 -2.27 15.83 -6.91
CA LYS A 91 -2.63 17.09 -6.23
C LYS A 91 -2.92 16.86 -4.74
N MET A 92 -3.64 15.79 -4.43
CA MET A 92 -3.99 15.40 -3.06
C MET A 92 -2.80 14.91 -2.23
N VAL A 93 -1.86 14.17 -2.84
CA VAL A 93 -0.62 13.71 -2.21
C VAL A 93 0.30 14.89 -1.90
N GLU A 94 0.59 15.72 -2.90
CA GLU A 94 1.49 16.87 -2.81
C GLU A 94 1.07 17.86 -1.73
N LYS A 95 -0.24 18.03 -1.54
CA LYS A 95 -0.78 18.92 -0.52
C LYS A 95 -0.57 18.42 0.93
N ARG A 96 -0.40 17.11 1.15
CA ARG A 96 -0.51 16.51 2.48
C ARG A 96 0.73 15.80 3.00
N TYR A 97 1.65 15.38 2.14
CA TYR A 97 2.79 14.58 2.59
C TYR A 97 3.65 15.29 3.63
N GLN A 98 3.72 16.61 3.59
CA GLN A 98 4.44 17.42 4.57
C GLN A 98 3.79 17.41 5.97
N SER A 99 2.51 17.07 6.08
CA SER A 99 1.79 16.93 7.35
C SER A 99 1.45 15.47 7.70
N TYR A 100 1.89 14.50 6.89
CA TYR A 100 1.70 13.09 7.17
C TYR A 100 2.30 12.74 8.54
N HIS A 101 1.47 12.11 9.37
CA HIS A 101 1.82 11.56 10.68
C HIS A 101 0.92 10.36 10.95
N SER A 102 1.43 9.42 11.74
CA SER A 102 0.69 8.25 12.20
C SER A 102 1.43 7.62 13.36
N ASP A 103 0.72 7.07 14.33
CA ASP A 103 1.20 6.28 15.45
C ASP A 103 0.71 4.82 15.38
N ASP A 104 0.05 4.46 14.26
CA ASP A 104 -0.43 3.12 13.99
C ASP A 104 0.58 2.30 13.17
N PRO A 105 1.09 1.15 13.68
CA PRO A 105 2.02 0.31 12.94
C PRO A 105 1.50 -0.14 11.57
N LEU A 106 0.19 -0.34 11.41
CA LEU A 106 -0.39 -0.75 10.13
C LEU A 106 -0.25 0.36 9.09
N ASP A 107 -0.71 1.57 9.43
CA ASP A 107 -0.65 2.74 8.57
C ASP A 107 0.81 3.12 8.25
N LEU A 108 1.73 3.02 9.23
CA LEU A 108 3.17 3.23 8.99
C LEU A 108 3.76 2.18 8.03
N GLY A 109 3.35 0.91 8.14
CA GLY A 109 3.76 -0.16 7.24
C GLY A 109 3.23 0.04 5.82
N GLU A 110 1.96 0.45 5.69
CA GLU A 110 1.34 0.79 4.41
C GLU A 110 2.04 1.99 3.76
N ALA A 111 2.36 3.04 4.52
CA ALA A 111 3.10 4.19 4.02
C ALA A 111 4.48 3.79 3.46
N LEU A 112 5.20 2.92 4.16
CA LEU A 112 6.47 2.36 3.68
C LEU A 112 6.29 1.57 2.40
N TRP A 113 5.26 0.72 2.33
CA TRP A 113 4.95 -0.01 1.10
C TRP A 113 4.54 0.93 -0.04
N LEU A 114 3.74 1.96 0.17
CA LEU A 114 3.37 2.89 -0.91
C LEU A 114 4.59 3.66 -1.42
N ALA A 115 5.42 4.17 -0.53
CA ALA A 115 6.60 4.93 -0.90
C ALA A 115 7.65 4.10 -1.65
N HIS A 116 7.81 2.80 -1.33
CA HIS A 116 8.83 1.98 -2.00
C HIS A 116 8.58 1.85 -3.51
N TRP A 117 7.33 1.97 -3.99
CA TRP A 117 6.99 1.93 -5.41
C TRP A 117 7.57 3.12 -6.19
N SER A 118 7.54 4.31 -5.59
CA SER A 118 8.14 5.51 -6.16
C SER A 118 9.66 5.56 -5.91
N GLY A 119 10.12 4.93 -4.84
CA GLY A 119 11.51 4.99 -4.37
C GLY A 119 11.90 6.44 -4.03
N ASP A 120 13.15 6.80 -4.26
CA ASP A 120 13.64 8.17 -3.99
C ASP A 120 13.34 9.18 -5.09
N ARG A 121 12.47 8.86 -6.06
CA ARG A 121 12.20 9.74 -7.20
C ARG A 121 11.31 10.93 -6.86
N GLU A 122 10.39 10.76 -5.91
CA GLU A 122 9.41 11.78 -5.55
C GLU A 122 9.63 12.28 -4.12
N ALA A 123 9.43 13.58 -3.88
CA ALA A 123 9.64 14.20 -2.58
C ALA A 123 8.73 13.59 -1.50
N TRP A 124 7.45 13.37 -1.83
CA TRP A 124 6.48 12.77 -0.91
C TRP A 124 6.95 11.40 -0.40
N SER A 125 7.47 10.55 -1.30
CA SER A 125 7.91 9.19 -1.00
C SER A 125 9.06 9.19 0.00
N ARG A 126 10.06 10.06 -0.20
CA ARG A 126 11.19 10.21 0.72
C ARG A 126 10.73 10.70 2.09
N THR A 127 9.86 11.72 2.11
CA THR A 127 9.34 12.29 3.36
C THR A 127 8.53 11.28 4.16
N ILE A 128 7.58 10.56 3.55
CA ILE A 128 6.77 9.61 4.30
C ILE A 128 7.57 8.37 4.70
N SER A 129 8.53 7.90 3.87
CA SER A 129 9.40 6.79 4.25
C SER A 129 10.21 7.13 5.50
N SER A 130 10.89 8.29 5.48
CA SER A 130 11.71 8.75 6.60
C SER A 130 10.91 8.91 7.89
N ARG A 131 9.73 9.55 7.81
CA ARG A 131 8.84 9.72 8.97
C ARG A 131 8.33 8.38 9.49
N SER A 132 7.92 7.48 8.59
CA SER A 132 7.34 6.21 9.00
C SER A 132 8.37 5.33 9.71
N VAL A 133 9.60 5.25 9.20
CA VAL A 133 10.69 4.55 9.89
C VAL A 133 10.99 5.21 11.24
N GLN A 134 11.10 6.55 11.27
CA GLN A 134 11.36 7.27 12.52
C GLN A 134 10.29 7.00 13.58
N THR A 135 9.01 7.00 13.22
CA THR A 135 7.94 6.74 14.17
C THR A 135 7.89 5.27 14.58
N LEU A 136 8.16 4.32 13.68
CA LEU A 136 8.32 2.92 14.05
C LEU A 136 9.49 2.70 15.04
N GLU A 137 10.61 3.41 14.87
CA GLU A 137 11.71 3.40 15.84
C GLU A 137 11.27 3.95 17.20
N GLN A 138 10.50 5.04 17.23
CA GLN A 138 9.97 5.61 18.47
C GLN A 138 9.02 4.62 19.16
N LEU A 139 8.09 4.00 18.43
CA LEU A 139 7.19 2.97 18.98
C LEU A 139 7.98 1.79 19.56
N TRP A 140 9.06 1.38 18.89
CA TRP A 140 9.95 0.34 19.39
C TRP A 140 10.64 0.73 20.71
N GLN A 141 11.20 1.94 20.77
CA GLN A 141 11.86 2.46 21.97
C GLN A 141 10.91 2.64 23.15
N LEU A 142 9.68 3.07 22.89
CA LEU A 142 8.61 3.20 23.90
C LEU A 142 8.02 1.85 24.35
N GLY A 143 8.46 0.73 23.74
CA GLY A 143 8.04 -0.61 24.12
C GLY A 143 6.62 -0.97 23.66
N TYR A 144 6.08 -0.31 22.63
CA TYR A 144 4.78 -0.65 22.03
C TYR A 144 4.72 -2.15 21.66
N PHE A 145 5.73 -2.61 20.94
CA PHE A 145 5.87 -4.00 20.47
C PHE A 145 6.22 -5.01 21.58
N ARG A 146 6.39 -4.55 22.83
CA ARG A 146 6.69 -5.38 24.00
C ARG A 146 5.56 -5.39 25.01
N GLN A 147 4.45 -4.72 24.72
CA GLN A 147 3.25 -4.82 25.54
C GLN A 147 2.71 -6.26 25.56
N PRO A 148 1.92 -6.63 26.59
CA PRO A 148 1.20 -7.89 26.61
C PRO A 148 0.28 -8.07 25.39
N ALA A 149 0.16 -9.31 24.90
CA ALA A 149 -0.61 -9.64 23.69
C ALA A 149 -2.04 -9.04 23.62
N PRO A 150 -2.83 -8.97 24.72
CA PRO A 150 -4.18 -8.37 24.66
C PRO A 150 -4.22 -6.89 24.30
N LEU A 151 -3.12 -6.16 24.51
CA LEU A 151 -2.98 -4.72 24.21
C LEU A 151 -2.45 -4.46 22.80
N ARG A 152 -2.19 -5.52 22.02
CA ARG A 152 -1.56 -5.46 20.71
C ARG A 152 -2.45 -6.11 19.65
N LEU A 153 -2.16 -5.81 18.40
CA LEU A 153 -2.89 -6.36 17.24
C LEU A 153 -1.89 -6.92 16.24
N ALA A 154 -1.87 -8.24 16.10
CA ALA A 154 -0.91 -8.95 15.25
C ALA A 154 -0.92 -8.45 13.81
N PHE A 155 -2.11 -8.30 13.20
CA PHE A 155 -2.22 -7.81 11.82
C PHE A 155 -1.65 -6.40 11.62
N ARG A 156 -1.68 -5.53 12.65
CA ARG A 156 -1.09 -4.19 12.56
C ARG A 156 0.42 -4.25 12.57
N GLU A 157 0.98 -5.07 13.46
CA GLU A 157 2.42 -5.28 13.53
C GLU A 157 2.95 -5.99 12.29
N PHE A 158 2.18 -6.91 11.72
CA PHE A 158 2.53 -7.53 10.43
C PHE A 158 2.47 -6.54 9.26
N GLY A 159 1.58 -5.55 9.29
CA GLY A 159 1.62 -4.44 8.35
C GLY A 159 2.95 -3.69 8.41
N ALA A 160 3.39 -3.32 9.62
CA ALA A 160 4.69 -2.68 9.83
C ALA A 160 5.85 -3.53 9.32
N THR A 161 5.88 -4.82 9.66
CA THR A 161 6.96 -5.73 9.25
C THR A 161 7.01 -5.92 7.74
N ILE A 162 5.87 -5.95 7.03
CA ILE A 162 5.85 -5.96 5.56
C ILE A 162 6.50 -4.68 5.02
N GLY A 163 6.09 -3.51 5.53
CA GLY A 163 6.60 -2.21 5.09
C GLY A 163 8.12 -2.04 5.26
N VAL A 164 8.66 -2.37 6.44
CA VAL A 164 10.11 -2.25 6.71
C VAL A 164 10.96 -3.25 5.92
N GLN A 165 10.38 -4.38 5.49
CA GLN A 165 11.10 -5.37 4.69
C GLN A 165 11.19 -4.98 3.20
N VAL A 166 10.26 -4.16 2.68
CA VAL A 166 10.24 -3.77 1.26
C VAL A 166 10.82 -2.38 1.01
N ASN A 167 10.79 -1.49 2.00
CA ASN A 167 11.25 -0.11 1.84
C ASN A 167 12.72 0.05 2.28
N PRO A 168 13.63 0.49 1.37
CA PRO A 168 15.05 0.62 1.68
C PRO A 168 15.39 1.69 2.72
N ALA A 169 14.45 2.59 3.06
CA ALA A 169 14.64 3.56 4.14
C ALA A 169 14.72 2.91 5.53
N ALA A 170 14.22 1.67 5.68
CA ALA A 170 14.32 0.92 6.92
C ALA A 170 15.65 0.13 6.94
N PRO A 171 16.58 0.41 7.88
CA PRO A 171 17.86 -0.28 7.93
C PRO A 171 17.67 -1.76 8.25
N ARG A 172 18.15 -2.64 7.37
CA ARG A 172 17.94 -4.08 7.43
C ARG A 172 18.55 -4.68 8.70
N GLU A 173 19.77 -4.26 9.04
CA GLU A 173 20.50 -4.66 10.23
C GLU A 173 19.78 -4.31 11.54
N VAL A 174 18.89 -3.31 11.52
CA VAL A 174 18.06 -2.94 12.67
C VAL A 174 16.75 -3.69 12.68
N TRP A 175 16.05 -3.76 11.54
CA TRP A 175 14.68 -4.25 11.48
C TRP A 175 14.56 -5.76 11.32
N GLU A 176 15.51 -6.45 10.70
CA GLU A 176 15.46 -7.92 10.57
C GLU A 176 15.35 -8.66 11.91
N PRO A 177 16.21 -8.41 12.92
CA PRO A 177 16.07 -9.10 14.21
C PRO A 177 14.73 -8.75 14.90
N ARG A 178 14.21 -7.54 14.69
CA ARG A 178 12.92 -7.10 15.25
C ARG A 178 11.72 -7.76 14.58
N VAL A 179 11.77 -7.91 13.26
CA VAL A 179 10.78 -8.68 12.48
C VAL A 179 10.75 -10.13 12.98
N ALA A 180 11.92 -10.75 13.15
CA ALA A 180 12.03 -12.10 13.69
C ALA A 180 11.46 -12.21 15.13
N GLU A 181 11.72 -11.23 16.00
CA GLU A 181 11.14 -11.16 17.35
C GLU A 181 9.60 -11.11 17.30
N LEU A 182 9.05 -10.26 16.43
CA LEU A 182 7.60 -10.13 16.23
C LEU A 182 6.97 -11.40 15.66
N HIS A 183 7.61 -12.02 14.67
CA HIS A 183 7.15 -13.30 14.10
C HIS A 183 7.12 -14.40 15.14
N ALA A 184 8.21 -14.57 15.91
CA ALA A 184 8.30 -15.58 16.95
C ALA A 184 7.23 -15.36 18.03
N PHE A 185 7.00 -14.11 18.44
CA PHE A 185 5.98 -13.77 19.42
C PHE A 185 4.57 -14.14 18.95
N TRP A 186 4.22 -13.81 17.70
CA TRP A 186 2.86 -14.04 17.19
C TRP A 186 2.60 -15.44 16.67
N LEU A 187 3.63 -16.23 16.34
CA LEU A 187 3.49 -17.56 15.75
C LEU A 187 2.56 -18.48 16.55
N GLU A 188 2.70 -18.50 17.87
CA GLU A 188 1.86 -19.32 18.76
C GLU A 188 0.46 -18.71 18.98
N ARG A 189 0.22 -17.50 18.48
CA ARG A 189 -0.95 -16.66 18.78
C ARG A 189 -1.76 -16.28 17.54
N LEU A 190 -1.39 -16.75 16.35
CA LEU A 190 -1.97 -16.33 15.05
C LEU A 190 -3.50 -16.46 14.97
N TYR A 191 -4.07 -17.42 15.69
CA TYR A 191 -5.51 -17.72 15.65
C TYR A 191 -6.26 -17.26 16.91
N THR A 192 -5.59 -16.57 17.82
CA THR A 192 -6.18 -16.16 19.12
C THR A 192 -7.15 -14.98 18.97
N ARG A 193 -6.92 -14.11 17.98
CA ARG A 193 -7.72 -12.91 17.69
C ARG A 193 -7.58 -12.58 16.21
N ASP A 194 -8.62 -11.98 15.61
CA ASP A 194 -8.60 -11.50 14.21
C ASP A 194 -8.15 -12.61 13.24
N ARG A 195 -8.69 -13.82 13.45
CA ARG A 195 -8.27 -15.09 12.81
C ARG A 195 -8.47 -15.14 11.29
N ASP A 196 -9.24 -14.22 10.75
CA ASP A 196 -9.54 -14.04 9.34
C ASP A 196 -8.45 -13.23 8.60
N ILE A 197 -7.71 -12.38 9.31
CA ILE A 197 -6.67 -11.51 8.72
C ILE A 197 -5.26 -11.82 9.21
N THR A 198 -5.10 -12.15 10.50
CA THR A 198 -3.78 -12.32 11.14
C THR A 198 -2.91 -13.40 10.44
N PRO A 199 -3.42 -14.62 10.16
CA PRO A 199 -2.61 -15.63 9.47
C PRO A 199 -2.20 -15.23 8.06
N VAL A 200 -3.08 -14.51 7.33
CA VAL A 200 -2.80 -14.02 5.97
C VAL A 200 -1.69 -12.99 6.01
N MET A 201 -1.78 -12.02 6.92
CA MET A 201 -0.76 -11.00 7.11
C MET A 201 0.57 -11.60 7.57
N PHE A 202 0.55 -12.64 8.41
CA PHE A 202 1.76 -13.36 8.82
C PHE A 202 2.46 -14.02 7.62
N CYS A 203 1.73 -14.76 6.79
CA CYS A 203 2.29 -15.39 5.60
C CYS A 203 2.89 -14.35 4.64
N THR A 204 2.20 -13.23 4.42
CA THR A 204 2.72 -12.12 3.62
C THR A 204 3.98 -11.52 4.23
N SER A 205 4.02 -11.40 5.55
CA SER A 205 5.16 -10.85 6.27
C SER A 205 6.39 -11.78 6.26
N LEU A 206 6.19 -13.10 6.26
CA LEU A 206 7.27 -14.08 6.12
C LEU A 206 7.91 -14.03 4.73
N ASN A 207 7.13 -13.72 3.69
CA ASN A 207 7.62 -13.60 2.33
C ASN A 207 6.98 -12.38 1.65
N PRO A 208 7.52 -11.17 1.88
CA PRO A 208 6.97 -9.93 1.33
C PRO A 208 7.30 -9.78 -0.16
N GLY A 209 7.89 -10.79 -0.82
CA GLY A 209 8.35 -10.73 -2.20
C GLY A 209 7.28 -10.20 -3.16
N VAL A 210 6.03 -10.68 -3.05
CA VAL A 210 4.90 -10.22 -3.89
C VAL A 210 4.64 -8.71 -3.76
N PHE A 211 4.95 -8.13 -2.61
CA PHE A 211 4.77 -6.71 -2.33
C PHE A 211 5.95 -5.86 -2.76
N ARG A 212 7.08 -6.47 -3.13
CA ARG A 212 8.27 -5.76 -3.64
C ARG A 212 8.08 -5.39 -5.11
N LYS A 213 8.34 -4.13 -5.43
CA LYS A 213 8.44 -3.66 -6.80
C LYS A 213 9.45 -4.49 -7.59
N GLY A 214 9.02 -4.99 -8.75
CA GLY A 214 9.85 -5.81 -9.63
C GLY A 214 9.68 -7.32 -9.45
N TYR A 215 8.94 -7.78 -8.44
CA TYR A 215 8.79 -9.20 -8.11
C TYR A 215 8.49 -10.13 -9.31
N ILE A 216 7.53 -9.77 -10.16
CA ILE A 216 7.17 -10.59 -11.33
C ILE A 216 8.31 -10.65 -12.35
N VAL A 217 9.04 -9.54 -12.53
CA VAL A 217 10.18 -9.48 -13.46
C VAL A 217 11.33 -10.32 -12.91
N ASP A 218 11.60 -10.20 -11.61
CA ASP A 218 12.65 -10.98 -10.93
C ASP A 218 12.35 -12.48 -11.00
N LEU A 219 11.09 -12.90 -10.78
CA LEU A 219 10.67 -14.29 -10.92
C LEU A 219 10.88 -14.85 -12.33
N GLN A 220 10.59 -14.05 -13.37
CA GLN A 220 10.76 -14.45 -14.77
C GLN A 220 12.24 -14.58 -15.18
N GLN A 221 13.15 -13.90 -14.48
CA GLN A 221 14.59 -14.01 -14.72
C GLN A 221 15.23 -15.21 -14.00
N MET A 222 14.53 -15.82 -13.05
CA MET A 222 14.98 -17.00 -12.31
C MET A 222 14.55 -18.33 -12.95
N SER A 223 13.69 -18.28 -13.99
CA SER A 223 13.18 -19.44 -14.75
C SER A 223 13.84 -19.56 -16.12
#